data_AF-A0A7Y6PW30-F1
#
_entry.id   AF-A0A7Y6PW30-F1
#
_cell.length_a   1.000
_cell.length_b   1.000
_cell.length_c   1.000
_cell.angle_alpha   90.00
_cell.angle_beta   90.00
_cell.angle_gamma   90.00
#
_symmetry.space_group_name_H-M   'P 1'
#
loop_
_entity.id
_entity.type
_entity.pdbx_description
1 polymer ?
#
loop_
_entity_poly.entity_id
_entity_poly.type
_entity_poly.pdbx_seq_one_letter_code
_entity_poly.pdbx_strand_id
1 'polypeptide(L)'
;MDHGVSVSAVDLPRRMLVPQVGRRRHRRITGSAGLLLFVCLFLPAVKGCHETVYPMSMPLVIHPYVYGIVFAFGARTLTVRGIRHTIEALRVLAYLTLAFGVGLVALRPGTGVLELVAGSALLALIGRRGYSERRAALTAIAIGMLSLLWFGLLASTAVAMVGVYLSVVAAIGLLVGGLVWLAEI
;
A
#
# COMPACT_ATOMS: atom_id res chain seq x y z
N MET A 1 56.88 3.54 21.31
CA MET A 1 55.74 4.16 22.02
C MET A 1 54.89 4.78 20.93
N ASP A 2 53.96 3.98 20.38
CA ASP A 2 53.11 4.39 19.26
C ASP A 2 51.81 4.97 19.80
N HIS A 3 51.60 6.26 19.55
CA HIS A 3 50.33 6.92 19.82
C HIS A 3 49.32 6.56 18.73
N GLY A 4 48.44 5.62 19.04
CA GLY A 4 47.28 5.29 18.21
C GLY A 4 46.31 6.46 18.11
N VAL A 5 46.24 7.06 16.92
CA VAL A 5 45.25 8.09 16.59
C VAL A 5 43.88 7.41 16.45
N SER A 6 43.02 7.63 17.45
CA SER A 6 41.63 7.21 17.42
C SER A 6 40.88 8.05 16.38
N VAL A 7 40.53 7.43 15.26
CA VAL A 7 39.67 8.02 14.23
C VAL A 7 38.26 8.11 14.82
N SER A 8 37.95 9.28 15.37
CA SER A 8 36.61 9.61 15.85
C SER A 8 35.65 9.55 14.67
N ALA A 9 34.75 8.57 14.69
CA ALA A 9 33.71 8.41 13.69
C ALA A 9 32.84 9.68 13.70
N VAL A 10 33.01 10.52 12.67
CA VAL A 10 32.20 11.71 12.46
C VAL A 10 30.76 11.25 12.23
N ASP A 11 29.93 11.36 13.27
CA ASP A 11 28.49 11.21 13.17
C ASP A 11 27.98 12.26 12.18
N LEU A 12 27.77 11.82 10.93
CA LEU A 12 27.13 12.66 9.92
C LEU A 12 25.78 13.11 10.48
N PRO A 13 25.51 14.42 10.55
CA PRO A 13 24.28 14.94 11.10
C PRO A 13 23.12 14.27 10.36
N ARG A 14 22.29 13.50 11.10
CA ARG A 14 21.05 12.96 10.57
C ARG A 14 20.30 14.12 9.96
N ARG A 15 20.22 14.19 8.63
CA ARG A 15 19.40 15.16 7.91
C ARG A 15 17.98 15.04 8.44
N MET A 16 17.64 15.91 9.38
CA MET A 16 16.31 16.03 9.94
C MET A 16 15.51 16.75 8.86
N LEU A 17 14.92 15.97 7.95
CA LEU A 17 13.94 16.46 6.99
C LEU A 17 12.77 16.99 7.80
N VAL A 18 12.76 18.31 8.04
CA VAL A 18 11.62 19.00 8.61
C VAL A 18 10.47 18.79 7.62
N PRO A 19 9.40 18.07 8.00
CA PRO A 19 8.29 17.83 7.09
C PRO A 19 7.66 19.20 6.78
N GLN A 20 7.82 19.70 5.56
CA GLN A 20 7.13 20.91 5.14
C GLN A 20 5.63 20.58 5.06
N VAL A 21 4.87 21.07 6.04
CA VAL A 21 3.42 20.92 6.15
C VAL A 21 2.74 22.01 5.30
N GLY A 22 3.04 22.04 3.99
CA GLY A 22 2.51 23.03 3.06
C GLY A 22 1.71 22.38 1.92
N ARG A 23 0.43 22.73 1.80
CA ARG A 23 -0.54 22.41 0.72
C ARG A 23 -0.25 21.14 -0.11
N ARG A 24 -0.77 20.02 0.37
CA ARG A 24 -0.50 18.69 -0.20
C ARG A 24 -1.64 18.19 -1.07
N ARG A 25 -1.61 18.47 -2.37
CA ARG A 25 -2.68 18.06 -3.31
C ARG A 25 -2.80 16.54 -3.35
N HIS A 26 -1.69 15.82 -3.15
CA HIS A 26 -1.68 14.36 -3.06
C HIS A 26 -2.67 13.79 -2.05
N ARG A 27 -2.97 14.49 -0.94
CA ARG A 27 -3.86 13.98 0.11
C ARG A 27 -5.30 13.87 -0.34
N ARG A 28 -5.78 14.84 -1.13
CA ARG A 28 -7.14 14.79 -1.67
C ARG A 28 -7.30 13.62 -2.64
N ILE A 29 -6.30 13.39 -3.47
CA ILE A 29 -6.30 12.33 -4.49
C ILE A 29 -6.12 10.96 -3.83
N THR A 30 -5.03 10.75 -3.09
CA THR A 30 -4.70 9.48 -2.42
C THR A 30 -5.78 9.10 -1.41
N GLY A 31 -6.32 10.08 -0.68
CA GLY A 31 -7.35 9.86 0.33
C GLY A 31 -8.69 9.43 -0.24
N SER A 32 -9.19 10.13 -1.28
CA SER A 32 -10.44 9.76 -1.93
C SER A 32 -10.32 8.45 -2.71
N ALA A 33 -9.19 8.23 -3.38
CA ALA A 33 -8.90 6.98 -4.08
C ALA A 33 -8.81 5.78 -3.12
N GLY A 34 -8.12 5.94 -1.99
CA GLY A 34 -8.05 4.92 -0.95
C GLY A 34 -9.41 4.60 -0.32
N LEU A 35 -10.24 5.63 -0.10
CA LEU A 35 -11.60 5.45 0.39
C LEU A 35 -12.49 4.75 -0.65
N LEU A 36 -12.37 5.13 -1.93
CA LEU A 36 -13.12 4.51 -3.02
C LEU A 36 -12.75 3.04 -3.16
N LEU A 37 -11.46 2.69 -3.08
CA LEU A 37 -11.00 1.30 -3.00
C LEU A 37 -11.73 0.60 -1.86
N PHE A 38 -11.67 1.12 -0.63
CA PHE A 38 -12.33 0.48 0.50
C PHE A 38 -13.84 0.27 0.30
N VAL A 39 -14.55 1.24 -0.28
CA VAL A 39 -15.98 1.10 -0.61
C VAL A 39 -16.20 -0.01 -1.64
N CYS A 40 -15.30 -0.19 -2.60
CA CYS A 40 -15.39 -1.25 -3.60
C CYS A 40 -15.32 -2.66 -3.01
N LEU A 41 -14.82 -2.83 -1.78
CA LEU A 41 -14.85 -4.12 -1.07
C LEU A 41 -16.28 -4.67 -0.90
N PHE A 42 -17.27 -3.77 -0.80
CA PHE A 42 -18.67 -4.08 -0.59
C PHE A 42 -19.48 -4.15 -1.90
N LEU A 43 -18.83 -3.87 -3.04
CA LEU A 43 -19.47 -3.92 -4.35
C LEU A 43 -19.25 -5.29 -5.00
N PRO A 44 -20.20 -5.75 -5.84
CA PRO A 44 -20.04 -6.99 -6.58
C PRO A 44 -18.87 -6.85 -7.55
N ALA A 45 -17.95 -7.82 -7.51
CA ALA A 45 -16.74 -7.81 -8.34
C ALA A 45 -16.89 -8.67 -9.59
N VAL A 46 -17.38 -9.91 -9.43
CA VAL A 46 -17.53 -10.85 -10.54
C VAL A 46 -18.86 -11.60 -10.48
N LYS A 47 -19.41 -11.94 -11.65
CA LYS A 47 -20.53 -12.88 -11.77
C LYS A 47 -20.04 -14.30 -11.48
N GLY A 48 -20.57 -14.93 -10.43
CA GLY A 48 -20.44 -16.37 -10.23
C GLY A 48 -21.51 -17.13 -11.01
N CYS A 49 -21.46 -18.46 -10.99
CA CYS A 49 -22.40 -19.32 -11.72
C CYS A 49 -23.86 -19.12 -11.32
N HIS A 50 -24.12 -18.83 -10.03
CA HIS A 50 -25.47 -18.62 -9.51
C HIS A 50 -25.60 -17.40 -8.59
N GLU A 51 -24.48 -16.81 -8.16
CA GLU A 51 -24.48 -15.70 -7.20
C GLU A 51 -23.39 -14.67 -7.54
N THR A 52 -23.59 -13.42 -7.12
CA THR A 52 -22.56 -12.37 -7.23
C THR A 52 -21.47 -12.60 -6.20
N VAL A 53 -20.22 -12.66 -6.63
CA VAL A 53 -19.10 -12.84 -5.71
C VAL A 53 -18.53 -11.49 -5.30
N TYR A 54 -18.48 -11.28 -3.98
CA TYR A 54 -17.96 -10.08 -3.37
C TYR A 54 -16.48 -10.26 -3.01
N PRO A 55 -15.64 -9.22 -3.11
CA PRO A 55 -14.24 -9.31 -2.73
C PRO A 55 -13.97 -9.85 -1.32
N MET A 56 -14.88 -9.61 -0.37
CA MET A 56 -14.75 -10.09 1.02
C MET A 56 -14.74 -11.62 1.15
N SER A 57 -15.28 -12.36 0.17
CA SER A 57 -15.21 -13.83 0.17
C SER A 57 -13.94 -14.37 -0.48
N MET A 58 -13.12 -13.50 -1.10
CA MET A 58 -11.88 -13.86 -1.77
C MET A 58 -10.68 -13.29 -0.98
N PRO A 59 -10.04 -14.09 -0.10
CA PRO A 59 -9.02 -13.55 0.82
C PRO A 59 -7.84 -12.87 0.12
N LEU A 60 -7.43 -13.37 -1.05
CA LEU A 60 -6.38 -12.78 -1.90
C LEU A 60 -6.71 -11.34 -2.34
N VAL A 61 -8.00 -11.04 -2.51
CA VAL A 61 -8.48 -9.80 -3.13
C VAL A 61 -8.76 -8.71 -2.08
N ILE A 62 -8.73 -9.06 -0.79
CA ILE A 62 -9.02 -8.13 0.32
C ILE A 62 -7.89 -7.09 0.51
N HIS A 63 -6.63 -7.48 0.26
CA HIS A 63 -5.46 -6.66 0.58
C HIS A 63 -5.48 -5.23 -0.01
N PRO A 64 -5.68 -5.03 -1.33
CA PRO A 64 -5.75 -3.69 -1.92
C PRO A 64 -6.74 -2.75 -1.22
N TYR A 65 -7.87 -3.29 -0.78
CA TYR A 65 -8.93 -2.52 -0.14
C TYR A 65 -8.58 -2.12 1.29
N VAL A 66 -7.96 -3.01 2.06
CA VAL A 66 -7.49 -2.69 3.42
C VAL A 66 -6.33 -1.70 3.37
N TYR A 67 -5.44 -1.81 2.39
CA TYR A 67 -4.43 -0.77 2.16
C TYR A 67 -5.06 0.57 1.79
N GLY A 68 -6.12 0.56 0.98
CA GLY A 68 -6.89 1.76 0.61
C GLY A 68 -7.39 2.53 1.83
N ILE A 69 -7.98 1.86 2.83
CA ILE A 69 -8.48 2.54 4.04
C ILE A 69 -7.33 3.09 4.90
N VAL A 70 -6.20 2.39 4.99
CA VAL A 70 -5.00 2.90 5.70
C VAL A 70 -4.48 4.18 5.05
N PHE A 71 -4.41 4.24 3.72
CA PHE A 71 -4.06 5.47 3.01
C PHE A 71 -5.11 6.57 3.14
N ALA A 72 -6.39 6.23 3.15
CA ALA A 72 -7.47 7.19 3.36
C ALA A 72 -7.34 7.90 4.73
N PHE A 73 -7.10 7.13 5.79
CA PHE A 73 -6.82 7.70 7.11
C PHE A 73 -5.50 8.45 7.14
N GLY A 74 -4.42 7.89 6.58
CA GLY A 74 -3.12 8.54 6.53
C GLY A 74 -3.15 9.90 5.84
N ALA A 75 -3.87 10.01 4.72
CA ALA A 75 -4.06 11.26 3.98
C ALA A 75 -4.78 12.33 4.81
N ARG A 76 -5.70 11.94 5.71
CA ARG A 76 -6.39 12.87 6.63
C ARG A 76 -5.50 13.35 7.77
N THR A 77 -4.50 12.57 8.19
CA THR A 77 -3.67 12.96 9.33
C THR A 77 -2.66 14.06 8.97
N LEU A 78 -2.78 15.23 9.60
CA LEU A 78 -1.89 16.39 9.36
C LEU A 78 -0.64 16.42 10.26
N THR A 79 -0.47 15.42 11.12
CA THR A 79 0.58 15.40 12.14
C THR A 79 1.66 14.39 11.82
N VAL A 80 2.89 14.66 12.29
CA VAL A 80 4.03 13.71 12.20
C VAL A 80 3.68 12.37 12.87
N ARG A 81 2.94 12.43 13.98
CA ARG A 81 2.42 11.23 14.67
C ARG A 81 1.48 10.43 13.77
N GLY A 82 0.64 11.11 12.99
CA GLY A 82 -0.24 10.47 12.00
C GLY A 82 0.53 9.65 10.96
N ILE A 83 1.55 10.25 10.34
CA ILE A 83 2.41 9.55 9.36
C ILE A 83 3.11 8.34 10.01
N ARG A 84 3.55 8.48 11.26
CA ARG A 84 4.13 7.39 12.03
C ARG A 84 3.15 6.22 12.15
N HIS A 85 1.92 6.49 12.59
CA HIS A 85 0.87 5.48 12.71
C HIS A 85 0.48 4.88 11.36
N THR A 86 0.44 5.68 10.28
CA THR A 86 0.17 5.14 8.93
C THR A 86 1.26 4.16 8.51
N ILE A 87 2.54 4.51 8.67
CA ILE A 87 3.64 3.60 8.34
C ILE A 87 3.63 2.35 9.21
N GLU A 88 3.35 2.48 10.51
CA GLU A 88 3.19 1.33 11.41
C GLU A 88 2.03 0.44 10.97
N ALA A 89 0.87 1.01 10.64
CA ALA A 89 -0.27 0.26 10.12
C ALA A 89 0.06 -0.47 8.81
N LEU A 90 0.75 0.20 7.87
CA LEU A 90 1.21 -0.42 6.62
C LEU A 90 2.17 -1.59 6.88
N ARG A 91 3.06 -1.48 7.87
CA ARG A 91 3.96 -2.58 8.27
C ARG A 91 3.19 -3.74 8.87
N VAL A 92 2.27 -3.47 9.79
CA VAL A 92 1.43 -4.50 10.41
C VAL A 92 0.64 -5.24 9.32
N LEU A 93 0.02 -4.50 8.39
CA LEU A 93 -0.64 -5.10 7.23
C LEU A 93 0.32 -5.98 6.41
N ALA A 94 1.52 -5.51 6.09
CA ALA A 94 2.48 -6.28 5.30
C ALA A 94 2.91 -7.57 6.03
N TYR A 95 3.11 -7.52 7.36
CA TYR A 95 3.40 -8.72 8.15
C TYR A 95 2.21 -9.68 8.19
N LEU A 96 0.99 -9.17 8.29
CA LEU A 96 -0.22 -9.99 8.23
C LEU A 96 -0.36 -10.66 6.86
N THR A 97 -0.11 -9.95 5.76
CA THR A 97 -0.07 -10.52 4.40
C THR A 97 0.98 -11.62 4.28
N LEU A 98 2.17 -11.42 4.86
CA LEU A 98 3.21 -12.46 4.88
C LEU A 98 2.76 -13.68 5.69
N ALA A 99 2.23 -13.49 6.90
CA ALA A 99 1.75 -14.58 7.74
C ALA A 99 0.63 -15.38 7.06
N PHE A 100 -0.31 -14.67 6.42
CA PHE A 100 -1.38 -15.27 5.63
C PHE A 100 -0.84 -16.01 4.41
N GLY A 101 0.12 -15.42 3.69
CA GLY A 101 0.82 -16.04 2.56
C GLY A 101 1.51 -17.35 2.95
N VAL A 102 2.17 -17.41 4.11
CA VAL A 102 2.77 -18.67 4.63
C VAL A 102 1.70 -19.74 4.82
N GLY A 103 0.57 -19.39 5.43
CA GLY A 103 -0.56 -20.32 5.58
C GLY A 103 -1.12 -20.78 4.23
N LEU A 104 -1.23 -19.85 3.28
CA LEU A 104 -1.68 -20.17 1.93
C LEU A 104 -0.71 -21.05 1.15
N VAL A 105 0.60 -20.97 1.38
CA VAL A 105 1.57 -21.87 0.73
C VAL A 105 1.25 -23.33 1.07
N ALA A 106 0.84 -23.62 2.30
CA ALA A 106 0.48 -24.97 2.72
C ALA A 106 -0.80 -25.50 2.04
N LEU A 107 -1.75 -24.61 1.72
CA LEU A 107 -3.06 -24.98 1.15
C LEU A 107 -3.09 -24.91 -0.39
N ARG A 108 -2.43 -23.89 -0.94
CA ARG A 108 -2.40 -23.52 -2.36
C ARG A 108 -1.05 -22.87 -2.68
N PRO A 109 0.00 -23.66 -2.96
CA PRO A 109 1.39 -23.18 -3.05
C PRO A 109 1.58 -22.08 -4.07
N GLY A 110 0.94 -22.17 -5.25
CA GLY A 110 1.05 -21.15 -6.30
C GLY A 110 0.58 -19.77 -5.84
N THR A 111 -0.61 -19.67 -5.26
CA THR A 111 -1.15 -18.39 -4.76
C THR A 111 -0.40 -17.90 -3.53
N GLY A 112 -0.01 -18.81 -2.63
CA GLY A 112 0.76 -18.46 -1.43
C GLY A 112 2.12 -17.84 -1.77
N VAL A 113 2.84 -18.40 -2.76
CA VAL A 113 4.14 -17.84 -3.19
C VAL A 113 3.97 -16.43 -3.78
N LEU A 114 2.96 -16.21 -4.62
CA LEU A 114 2.69 -14.87 -5.18
C LEU A 114 2.43 -13.85 -4.07
N GLU A 115 1.68 -14.24 -3.05
CA GLU A 115 1.36 -13.38 -1.91
C GLU A 115 2.56 -13.10 -1.02
N LEU A 116 3.43 -14.10 -0.81
CA LEU A 116 4.71 -13.90 -0.12
C LEU A 116 5.64 -12.95 -0.88
N VAL A 117 5.72 -13.08 -2.21
CA VAL A 117 6.52 -12.18 -3.06
C VAL A 117 5.97 -10.75 -2.98
N ALA A 118 4.65 -10.58 -3.11
CA ALA A 118 4.02 -9.27 -3.00
C ALA A 118 4.21 -8.65 -1.59
N GLY A 119 3.93 -9.41 -0.53
CA GLY A 119 4.08 -8.96 0.86
C GLY A 119 5.52 -8.62 1.22
N SER A 120 6.50 -9.40 0.76
CA SER A 120 7.92 -9.14 1.01
C SER A 120 8.43 -7.91 0.24
N ALA A 121 8.00 -7.73 -1.02
CA ALA A 121 8.30 -6.53 -1.80
C ALA A 121 7.71 -5.27 -1.14
N LEU A 122 6.45 -5.32 -0.69
CA LEU A 122 5.82 -4.22 0.04
C LEU A 122 6.55 -3.92 1.35
N LEU A 123 6.89 -4.94 2.14
CA LEU A 123 7.63 -4.75 3.38
C LEU A 123 9.03 -4.15 3.13
N ALA A 124 9.71 -4.56 2.05
CA ALA A 124 10.99 -4.00 1.65
C ALA A 124 10.88 -2.50 1.28
N LEU A 125 9.83 -2.11 0.54
CA LEU A 125 9.55 -0.73 0.17
C LEU A 125 9.22 0.15 1.38
N ILE A 126 8.41 -0.36 2.32
CA ILE A 126 8.09 0.34 3.58
C ILE A 126 9.37 0.48 4.45
N GLY A 127 10.21 -0.55 4.42
CA GLY A 127 11.45 -0.67 5.19
C GLY A 127 11.20 -0.89 6.69
N ARG A 128 12.19 -1.49 7.37
CA ARG A 128 12.10 -1.88 8.79
C ARG A 128 12.30 -0.74 9.79
N ARG A 129 13.09 0.29 9.44
CA ARG A 129 13.44 1.40 10.34
C ARG A 129 13.21 2.76 9.70
N GLY A 130 12.77 3.72 10.51
CA GLY A 130 12.53 5.11 10.12
C GLY A 130 11.11 5.38 9.60
N TYR A 131 10.75 6.65 9.58
CA TYR A 131 9.48 7.18 9.09
C TYR A 131 9.81 8.21 8.03
N SER A 132 9.59 7.86 6.76
CA SER A 132 9.91 8.72 5.63
C SER A 132 8.69 8.82 4.75
N GLU A 133 8.26 10.05 4.48
CA GLU A 133 7.14 10.33 3.57
C GLU A 133 7.41 9.73 2.19
N ARG A 134 8.67 9.78 1.74
CA ARG A 134 9.09 9.16 0.48
C ARG A 134 8.75 7.67 0.40
N ARG A 135 8.89 6.93 1.51
CA ARG A 135 8.54 5.51 1.54
C ARG A 135 7.03 5.30 1.51
N ALA A 136 6.28 6.13 2.23
CA ALA A 136 4.81 6.07 2.17
C ALA A 136 4.30 6.34 0.74
N ALA A 137 4.86 7.34 0.04
CA ALA A 137 4.56 7.63 -1.36
C ALA A 137 4.91 6.45 -2.28
N LEU A 138 6.13 5.89 -2.17
CA LEU A 138 6.55 4.71 -2.94
C LEU A 138 5.65 3.50 -2.68
N THR A 139 5.18 3.32 -1.44
CA THR A 139 4.27 2.21 -1.11
C THR A 139 2.88 2.43 -1.71
N ALA A 140 2.37 3.66 -1.74
CA ALA A 140 1.12 3.99 -2.42
C ALA A 140 1.22 3.72 -3.93
N ILE A 141 2.35 4.09 -4.56
CA ILE A 141 2.65 3.80 -5.96
C ILE A 141 2.67 2.29 -6.21
N ALA A 142 3.42 1.53 -5.39
CA ALA A 142 3.53 0.08 -5.54
C ALA A 142 2.17 -0.63 -5.38
N ILE A 143 1.39 -0.24 -4.38
CA ILE A 143 0.05 -0.79 -4.15
C ILE A 143 -0.89 -0.39 -5.29
N GLY A 144 -0.82 0.85 -5.77
CA GLY A 144 -1.57 1.32 -6.94
C GLY A 144 -1.25 0.48 -8.18
N MET A 145 0.03 0.24 -8.49
CA MET A 145 0.44 -0.59 -9.62
C MET A 145 0.00 -2.04 -9.48
N LEU A 146 0.20 -2.65 -8.31
CA LEU A 146 -0.20 -4.04 -8.06
C LEU A 146 -1.72 -4.20 -8.18
N SER A 147 -2.47 -3.24 -7.63
CA SER A 147 -3.93 -3.19 -7.72
C SER A 147 -4.39 -3.00 -9.16
N LEU A 148 -3.72 -2.14 -9.92
CA LEU A 148 -4.04 -1.89 -11.33
C LEU A 148 -3.83 -3.14 -12.18
N LEU A 149 -2.70 -3.83 -11.99
CA LEU A 149 -2.42 -5.09 -12.67
C LEU A 149 -3.51 -6.12 -12.35
N TRP A 150 -3.82 -6.29 -11.07
CA TRP A 150 -4.81 -7.27 -10.61
C TRP A 150 -6.23 -6.97 -11.11
N PHE A 151 -6.73 -5.76 -10.84
CA PHE A 151 -8.08 -5.37 -11.27
C PHE A 151 -8.18 -5.20 -12.79
N GLY A 152 -7.09 -4.86 -13.47
CA GLY A 152 -7.02 -4.82 -14.94
C GLY A 152 -7.20 -6.21 -15.55
N LEU A 153 -6.54 -7.22 -14.99
CA LEU A 153 -6.76 -8.62 -15.40
C LEU A 153 -8.22 -9.03 -15.17
N LEU A 154 -8.81 -8.72 -14.00
CA LEU A 154 -10.23 -9.02 -13.75
C LEU A 154 -11.16 -8.26 -14.69
N ALA A 155 -10.89 -6.98 -14.98
CA ALA A 155 -11.70 -6.13 -15.85
C ALA A 155 -11.74 -6.63 -17.31
N SER A 156 -10.70 -7.36 -17.74
CA SER A 156 -10.65 -7.98 -19.07
C SER A 156 -11.55 -9.22 -19.21
N THR A 157 -12.11 -9.73 -18.11
CA THR A 157 -13.01 -10.88 -18.14
C THR A 157 -14.46 -10.47 -18.41
N ALA A 158 -15.22 -11.30 -19.12
CA ALA A 158 -16.64 -11.06 -19.39
C ALA A 158 -17.53 -11.10 -18.14
N VAL A 159 -17.01 -11.60 -17.01
CA VAL A 159 -17.71 -11.69 -15.73
C VAL A 159 -17.51 -10.48 -14.84
N ALA A 160 -16.70 -9.50 -15.26
CA ALA A 160 -16.42 -8.29 -14.49
C ALA A 160 -17.69 -7.47 -14.24
N MET A 161 -17.84 -6.98 -13.01
CA MET A 161 -18.94 -6.14 -12.58
C MET A 161 -18.46 -4.71 -12.26
N VAL A 162 -19.40 -3.82 -11.95
CA VAL A 162 -19.15 -2.41 -11.66
C VAL A 162 -18.07 -2.20 -10.58
N GLY A 163 -18.01 -3.07 -9.56
CA GLY A 163 -17.01 -2.98 -8.49
C GLY A 163 -15.57 -3.10 -8.99
N VAL A 164 -15.32 -3.91 -10.02
CA VAL A 164 -13.98 -4.07 -10.60
C VAL A 164 -13.57 -2.81 -11.36
N TYR A 165 -14.43 -2.24 -12.19
CA TYR A 165 -14.13 -1.01 -12.93
C TYR A 165 -13.88 0.18 -11.99
N LEU A 166 -14.67 0.31 -10.92
CA LEU A 166 -14.43 1.32 -9.89
C LEU A 166 -13.13 1.08 -9.13
N SER A 167 -12.77 -0.19 -8.87
CA SER A 167 -11.49 -0.55 -8.27
C SER A 167 -10.31 -0.18 -9.17
N VAL A 168 -10.42 -0.34 -10.50
CA VAL A 168 -9.41 0.13 -11.47
C VAL A 168 -9.24 1.64 -11.39
N VAL A 169 -10.34 2.40 -11.43
CA VAL A 169 -10.30 3.88 -11.33
C VAL A 169 -9.65 4.30 -10.00
N ALA A 170 -10.02 3.64 -8.91
CA ALA A 170 -9.46 3.91 -7.59
C ALA A 170 -7.97 3.54 -7.51
N ALA A 171 -7.52 2.46 -8.14
CA ALA A 171 -6.11 2.09 -8.24
C ALA A 171 -5.30 3.11 -9.06
N ILE A 172 -5.83 3.61 -10.18
CA ILE A 172 -5.23 4.72 -10.94
C ILE A 172 -5.12 5.97 -10.07
N GLY A 173 -6.21 6.32 -9.36
CA GLY A 173 -6.22 7.46 -8.44
C GLY A 173 -5.17 7.33 -7.34
N LEU A 174 -4.99 6.13 -6.77
CA LEU A 174 -3.99 5.87 -5.76
C LEU A 174 -2.57 5.99 -6.33
N LEU A 175 -2.34 5.46 -7.53
CA LEU A 175 -1.07 5.56 -8.24
C LEU A 175 -0.69 7.02 -8.55
N VAL A 176 -1.61 7.77 -9.15
CA VAL A 176 -1.43 9.21 -9.45
C VAL A 176 -1.23 9.99 -8.16
N GLY A 177 -2.03 9.72 -7.12
CA GLY A 177 -1.89 10.32 -5.80
C GLY A 177 -0.50 10.07 -5.20
N GLY A 178 0.02 8.85 -5.29
CA GLY A 178 1.36 8.48 -4.85
C GLY A 178 2.48 9.16 -5.65
N LEU A 179 2.32 9.31 -6.98
CA LEU A 179 3.26 10.04 -7.83
C LEU A 179 3.29 11.53 -7.51
N VAL A 180 2.12 12.16 -7.36
CA VAL A 180 2.01 13.56 -6.92
C VAL A 180 2.59 13.73 -5.52
N TRP A 181 2.37 12.77 -4.62
CA TRP A 181 2.99 12.78 -3.29
C TRP A 181 4.52 12.78 -3.41
N LEU A 182 5.08 11.89 -4.25
CA LEU A 182 6.52 11.80 -4.44
C LEU A 182 7.12 13.09 -5.03
N ALA A 183 6.40 13.77 -5.93
CA ALA A 183 6.84 15.03 -6.54
C ALA A 183 6.77 16.24 -5.60
N GLU A 184 5.96 16.17 -4.54
CA GLU A 184 5.81 17.24 -3.54
C GLU A 184 6.80 17.13 -2.36
N ILE A 185 7.61 16.05 -2.30
CA ILE A 185 8.62 15.80 -1.25
C ILE A 185 9.99 16.30 -1.71
#